data_AF-A0A1I3VQA9-F1
#
_entry.id   AF-A0A1I3VQA9-F1
#
_cell.length_a   1.000
_cell.length_b   1.000
_cell.length_c   1.000
_cell.angle_alpha   90.00
_cell.angle_beta   90.00
_cell.angle_gamma   90.00
#
_symmetry.space_group_name_H-M   'P 1'
#
loop_
_entity.id
_entity.type
_entity.pdbx_description
1 polymer ?
#
loop_
_entity_poly.entity_id
_entity_poly.type
_entity_poly.pdbx_seq_one_letter_code
_entity_poly.pdbx_strand_id
1 'polypeptide(L)'
;MSTRNSNEQTYLKRLNDDVLKPGDILLTTTTATVSKAIRIATRSDISHAMVYVQNRSVIDATNEGVQARNTQRLFFEEECSIYALRLRSGISEANLNKVISYLRRQIGAEYTTKEAIQTLIGGTKQWSKKQFCSRLVAQAFSHANIQLVTNPNYCSPSELMNSSLLSPVPNACVKVAEEEIEFWSERDDVPQLMRDAINKLLDSARKKNSDIQTFEDLNNHLLSHPEQDNYFCQVLIDSGYLSIWKIELDKNQWQYYLRLMNELPMKEIEKYCLDVLQDQPGGTNRYIVSRAGYVVLSRQYELQYFRKMAELYEHLAGLHQQRVSVASRWLESKGLLTRPQPVHLVPHTDEWFSSMEQWDPPKAMMTRAIIEIYGNTNVCSVCGDAPAIDYYLDEENRPIAGPDTLRLCDDCVSIRRAAGEPFISLQ
;
A
#
# COMPACT_ATOMS: atom_id res chain seq x y z
N MET A 1 19.47 -16.44 -42.71
CA MET A 1 19.73 -17.56 -41.79
C MET A 1 21.02 -17.26 -41.06
N SER A 2 20.91 -16.68 -39.86
CA SER A 2 22.03 -16.51 -38.93
C SER A 2 21.75 -17.46 -37.78
N THR A 3 22.63 -18.44 -37.62
CA THR A 3 22.64 -19.45 -36.59
C THR A 3 22.79 -18.79 -35.23
N ARG A 4 21.70 -18.71 -34.46
CA ARG A 4 21.80 -18.48 -33.02
C ARG A 4 22.41 -19.73 -32.41
N ASN A 5 23.59 -19.57 -31.82
CA ASN A 5 24.21 -20.58 -30.98
C ASN A 5 23.24 -20.95 -29.85
N SER A 6 22.76 -22.18 -29.88
CA SER A 6 22.08 -22.85 -28.77
C SER A 6 23.15 -23.32 -27.80
N ASN A 7 23.61 -22.45 -26.88
CA ASN A 7 24.32 -22.82 -25.62
C ASN A 7 24.74 -21.62 -24.73
N GLU A 8 24.08 -20.47 -24.78
CA GLU A 8 24.21 -19.48 -23.70
C GLU A 8 23.07 -19.73 -22.71
N GLN A 9 23.39 -20.33 -21.56
CA GLN A 9 22.49 -20.45 -20.44
C GLN A 9 22.27 -19.03 -19.90
N THR A 10 21.14 -18.43 -20.23
CA THR A 10 20.82 -17.05 -19.85
C THR A 10 20.59 -17.00 -18.34
N TYR A 11 21.59 -16.51 -17.59
CA TYR A 11 21.42 -16.28 -16.17
C TYR A 11 20.44 -15.12 -15.94
N LEU A 12 19.46 -15.34 -15.06
CA LEU A 12 18.56 -14.28 -14.60
C LEU A 12 19.00 -13.78 -13.23
N LYS A 13 18.73 -12.50 -12.99
CA LYS A 13 18.90 -11.84 -11.70
C LYS A 13 17.61 -11.17 -11.26
N ARG A 14 17.47 -10.95 -9.96
CA ARG A 14 16.37 -10.19 -9.35
C ARG A 14 16.88 -9.20 -8.33
N LEU A 15 15.97 -8.36 -7.86
CA LEU A 15 16.22 -7.43 -6.77
C LEU A 15 16.51 -8.18 -5.46
N ASN A 16 17.46 -7.65 -4.68
CA ASN A 16 17.82 -8.21 -3.39
C ASN A 16 16.98 -7.57 -2.28
N ASP A 17 15.86 -8.18 -1.95
CA ASP A 17 14.95 -7.69 -0.91
C ASP A 17 15.60 -7.59 0.48
N ASP A 18 16.68 -8.33 0.77
CA ASP A 18 17.33 -8.31 2.08
C ASP A 18 18.14 -7.01 2.32
N VAL A 19 18.44 -6.21 1.29
CA VAL A 19 19.18 -4.93 1.42
C VAL A 19 18.34 -3.69 1.09
N LEU A 20 17.24 -3.88 0.37
CA LEU A 20 16.35 -2.81 -0.06
C LEU A 20 15.49 -2.31 1.10
N LYS A 21 15.17 -1.03 1.07
CA LYS A 21 14.32 -0.37 2.05
C LYS A 21 13.25 0.47 1.35
N PRO A 22 12.07 0.63 1.96
CA PRO A 22 11.07 1.54 1.43
C PRO A 22 11.65 2.94 1.17
N GLY A 23 11.36 3.50 0.00
CA GLY A 23 11.93 4.75 -0.49
C GLY A 23 13.21 4.59 -1.32
N ASP A 24 13.76 3.39 -1.46
CA ASP A 24 14.83 3.15 -2.44
C ASP A 24 14.29 3.32 -3.86
N ILE A 25 15.06 4.02 -4.70
CA ILE A 25 14.78 4.22 -6.12
C ILE A 25 15.57 3.18 -6.89
N LEU A 26 14.87 2.39 -7.68
CA LEU A 26 15.48 1.35 -8.50
C LEU A 26 15.45 1.79 -9.95
N LEU A 27 16.60 1.76 -10.58
CA LEU A 27 16.80 2.14 -11.96
C LEU A 27 17.24 0.91 -12.76
N THR A 28 16.51 0.59 -13.82
CA THR A 28 16.77 -0.62 -14.59
C THR A 28 16.85 -0.38 -16.09
N THR A 29 17.53 -1.29 -16.77
CA THR A 29 17.45 -1.45 -18.22
C THR A 29 16.25 -2.33 -18.56
N THR A 30 15.38 -1.88 -19.46
CA THR A 30 14.33 -2.72 -20.06
C THR A 30 14.65 -3.05 -21.52
N THR A 31 14.06 -4.10 -22.09
CA THR A 31 14.31 -4.52 -23.48
C THR A 31 13.29 -3.97 -24.49
N ALA A 32 12.25 -3.28 -24.01
CA ALA A 32 11.20 -2.69 -24.84
C ALA A 32 11.72 -1.66 -25.86
N THR A 33 11.02 -1.46 -26.98
CA THR A 33 11.49 -0.54 -28.05
C THR A 33 11.69 0.90 -27.56
N VAL A 34 10.80 1.41 -26.71
CA VAL A 34 10.91 2.73 -26.08
C VAL A 34 12.19 2.82 -25.22
N SER A 35 12.59 1.72 -24.58
CA SER A 35 13.83 1.66 -23.82
C SER A 35 15.06 1.96 -24.67
N LYS A 36 15.10 1.46 -25.91
CA LYS A 36 16.26 1.70 -26.79
C LYS A 36 16.40 3.18 -27.11
N ALA A 37 15.28 3.85 -27.40
CA ALA A 37 15.27 5.28 -27.68
C ALA A 37 15.72 6.11 -26.46
N ILE A 38 15.22 5.79 -25.27
CA ILE A 38 15.61 6.47 -24.01
C ILE A 38 17.12 6.34 -23.80
N ARG A 39 17.67 5.12 -23.84
CA ARG A 39 19.10 4.87 -23.60
C ARG A 39 20.01 5.62 -24.56
N ILE A 40 19.67 5.61 -25.85
CA ILE A 40 20.46 6.29 -26.90
C ILE A 40 20.46 7.80 -26.65
N ALA A 41 19.29 8.38 -26.36
CA ALA A 41 19.16 9.82 -26.18
C ALA A 41 19.76 10.32 -24.87
N THR A 42 19.68 9.56 -23.78
CA THR A 42 20.26 9.92 -22.47
C THR A 42 21.72 9.51 -22.32
N ARG A 43 22.27 8.78 -23.30
CA ARG A 43 23.61 8.16 -23.24
C ARG A 43 23.80 7.35 -21.95
N SER A 44 22.74 6.65 -21.52
CA SER A 44 22.71 5.83 -20.30
C SER A 44 22.25 4.42 -20.65
N ASP A 45 22.69 3.44 -19.88
CA ASP A 45 22.21 2.06 -19.89
C ASP A 45 20.81 1.91 -19.26
N ILE A 46 20.31 2.94 -18.56
CA ILE A 46 19.04 2.92 -17.82
C ILE A 46 17.91 3.46 -18.70
N SER A 47 16.74 2.83 -18.59
CA SER A 47 15.52 3.28 -19.27
C SER A 47 14.26 3.27 -18.41
N HIS A 48 14.33 2.73 -17.20
CA HIS A 48 13.19 2.57 -16.33
C HIS A 48 13.52 2.95 -14.90
N ALA A 49 12.49 3.38 -14.17
CA ALA A 49 12.59 3.81 -12.79
C ALA A 49 11.36 3.32 -12.01
N MET A 50 11.59 2.86 -10.79
CA MET A 50 10.56 2.40 -9.86
C MET A 50 10.98 2.71 -8.42
N VAL A 51 10.04 2.65 -7.48
CA VAL A 51 10.32 2.86 -6.05
C VAL A 51 9.96 1.60 -5.28
N TYR A 52 10.86 1.15 -4.40
CA TYR A 52 10.57 0.11 -3.43
C TYR A 52 9.68 0.69 -2.33
N VAL A 53 8.47 0.17 -2.15
CA VAL A 53 7.44 0.79 -1.29
C VAL A 53 7.11 -0.02 -0.04
N GLN A 54 7.46 -1.30 -0.03
CA GLN A 54 7.24 -2.25 1.06
C GLN A 54 8.08 -3.50 0.78
N ASN A 55 8.25 -4.38 1.77
CA ASN A 55 8.86 -5.69 1.57
C ASN A 55 8.31 -6.37 0.30
N ARG A 56 9.24 -6.72 -0.58
CA ARG A 56 9.04 -7.34 -1.90
C ARG A 56 8.08 -6.60 -2.83
N SER A 57 7.87 -5.31 -2.64
CA SER A 57 6.90 -4.52 -3.43
C SER A 57 7.52 -3.25 -3.99
N VAL A 58 7.36 -3.08 -5.29
CA VAL A 58 7.72 -1.85 -6.01
C VAL A 58 6.49 -1.23 -6.66
N ILE A 59 6.51 0.09 -6.87
CA ILE A 59 5.56 0.79 -7.73
C ILE A 59 6.31 1.43 -8.89
N ASP A 60 5.80 1.23 -10.10
CA ASP A 60 6.35 1.75 -11.34
C ASP A 60 5.25 2.20 -12.32
N ALA A 61 5.65 2.89 -13.39
CA ALA A 61 4.78 3.23 -14.50
C ALA A 61 5.29 2.58 -15.79
N THR A 62 4.48 1.70 -16.38
CA THR A 62 4.79 0.95 -17.61
C THR A 62 3.63 1.10 -18.59
N ASN A 63 3.66 0.45 -19.76
CA ASN A 63 2.51 0.42 -20.67
C ASN A 63 1.20 -0.13 -20.03
N GLU A 64 1.26 -0.85 -18.92
CA GLU A 64 0.11 -1.28 -18.11
C GLU A 64 -0.44 -0.18 -17.19
N GLY A 65 0.10 1.04 -17.28
CA GLY A 65 -0.14 2.14 -16.34
C GLY A 65 0.76 2.07 -15.11
N VAL A 66 0.40 2.85 -14.09
CA VAL A 66 1.04 2.81 -12.77
C VAL A 66 0.55 1.61 -11.99
N GLN A 67 1.46 0.73 -11.58
CA GLN A 67 1.11 -0.53 -10.93
C GLN A 67 2.05 -0.87 -9.77
N ALA A 68 1.56 -1.69 -8.84
CA ALA A 68 2.39 -2.36 -7.85
C ALA A 68 2.83 -3.74 -8.37
N ARG A 69 4.08 -4.13 -8.12
CA ARG A 69 4.67 -5.40 -8.57
C ARG A 69 5.40 -6.11 -7.43
N ASN A 70 5.41 -7.44 -7.47
CA ASN A 70 6.17 -8.27 -6.55
C ASN A 70 7.59 -8.48 -7.08
N THR A 71 8.60 -8.05 -6.33
CA THR A 71 10.02 -8.15 -6.73
C THR A 71 10.50 -9.59 -6.90
N GLN A 72 9.89 -10.56 -6.24
CA GLN A 72 10.21 -11.98 -6.37
C GLN A 72 9.82 -12.55 -7.74
N ARG A 73 8.91 -11.88 -8.46
CA ARG A 73 8.49 -12.22 -9.82
C ARG A 73 9.13 -11.33 -10.89
N LEU A 74 9.99 -10.39 -10.49
CA LEU A 74 10.68 -9.48 -11.40
C LEU A 74 12.09 -9.99 -11.69
N PHE A 75 12.19 -10.72 -12.81
CA PHE A 75 13.46 -11.22 -13.33
C PHE A 75 14.02 -10.32 -14.42
N PHE A 76 15.33 -10.17 -14.42
CA PHE A 76 16.10 -9.39 -15.38
C PHE A 76 17.19 -10.28 -15.98
N GLU A 77 17.45 -10.13 -17.27
CA GLU A 77 18.61 -10.75 -17.92
C GLU A 77 19.92 -10.22 -17.28
N GLU A 78 20.97 -11.04 -17.24
CA GLU A 78 22.27 -10.65 -16.66
C GLU A 78 22.80 -9.32 -17.25
N GLU A 79 22.53 -9.05 -18.52
CA GLU A 79 23.01 -7.87 -19.23
C GLU A 79 22.21 -6.59 -18.93
N CYS A 80 21.06 -6.71 -18.27
CA CYS A 80 20.26 -5.56 -17.86
C CYS A 80 20.90 -4.88 -16.65
N SER A 81 21.23 -3.60 -16.72
CA SER A 81 21.73 -2.88 -15.55
C SER A 81 20.63 -2.70 -14.51
N ILE A 82 21.00 -2.83 -13.23
CA ILE A 82 20.14 -2.58 -12.08
C ILE A 82 20.92 -1.75 -11.09
N TYR A 83 20.40 -0.58 -10.75
CA TYR A 83 20.95 0.29 -9.71
C TYR A 83 19.88 0.55 -8.66
N ALA A 84 20.22 0.39 -7.38
CA ALA A 84 19.41 0.88 -6.29
C ALA A 84 20.07 2.12 -5.69
N LEU A 85 19.26 3.15 -5.46
CA LEU A 85 19.67 4.46 -4.98
C LEU A 85 18.87 4.84 -3.74
N ARG A 86 19.53 5.37 -2.73
CA ARG A 86 18.94 5.80 -1.46
C ARG A 86 19.32 7.23 -1.14
N LEU A 87 18.43 7.98 -0.51
CA LEU A 87 18.72 9.33 -0.04
C LEU A 87 19.88 9.34 0.96
N ARG A 88 20.91 10.15 0.67
CA ARG A 88 22.13 10.25 1.48
C ARG A 88 21.86 10.70 2.91
N SER A 89 20.95 11.66 3.07
CA SER A 89 20.56 12.22 4.38
C SER A 89 19.65 11.29 5.19
N GLY A 90 19.24 10.15 4.62
CA GLY A 90 18.07 9.42 5.09
C GLY A 90 16.76 10.14 4.73
N ILE A 91 15.64 9.47 4.98
CA ILE A 91 14.28 9.99 4.82
C ILE A 91 13.54 9.82 6.15
N SER A 92 12.86 10.86 6.60
CA SER A 92 12.01 10.76 7.80
C SER A 92 10.77 9.91 7.51
N GLU A 93 10.23 9.24 8.52
CA GLU A 93 9.01 8.42 8.37
C GLU A 93 7.84 9.23 7.78
N ALA A 94 7.64 10.47 8.25
CA ALA A 94 6.61 11.36 7.72
C ALA A 94 6.77 11.66 6.22
N ASN A 95 7.99 11.90 5.74
CA ASN A 95 8.24 12.13 4.32
C ASN A 95 8.15 10.84 3.51
N LEU A 96 8.65 9.73 4.04
CA LEU A 96 8.50 8.42 3.42
C LEU A 96 7.02 8.06 3.22
N ASN A 97 6.18 8.32 4.23
CA ASN A 97 4.74 8.13 4.15
C ASN A 97 4.09 9.02 3.09
N LYS A 98 4.55 10.26 2.89
CA LYS A 98 4.09 11.13 1.79
C LYS A 98 4.48 10.57 0.42
N VAL A 99 5.72 10.10 0.26
CA VAL A 99 6.19 9.47 -1.00
C VAL A 99 5.36 8.24 -1.33
N ILE A 100 5.23 7.30 -0.38
CA ILE A 100 4.50 6.05 -0.59
C ILE A 100 3.00 6.31 -0.82
N SER A 101 2.40 7.23 -0.07
CA SER A 101 0.99 7.59 -0.26
C SER A 101 0.74 8.24 -1.61
N TYR A 102 1.66 9.08 -2.10
CA TYR A 102 1.59 9.61 -3.46
C TYR A 102 1.62 8.48 -4.50
N LEU A 103 2.62 7.60 -4.43
CA LEU A 103 2.76 6.47 -5.37
C LEU A 103 1.52 5.58 -5.40
N ARG A 104 0.97 5.23 -4.23
CA ARG A 104 -0.25 4.41 -4.11
C ARG A 104 -1.47 5.10 -4.71
N ARG A 105 -1.62 6.42 -4.54
CA ARG A 105 -2.72 7.19 -5.16
C ARG A 105 -2.63 7.25 -6.68
N GLN A 106 -1.42 7.14 -7.25
CA GLN A 106 -1.24 7.13 -8.70
C GLN A 106 -1.55 5.77 -9.34
N ILE A 107 -1.75 4.69 -8.58
CA ILE A 107 -2.07 3.36 -9.13
C ILE A 107 -3.27 3.45 -10.07
N GLY A 108 -3.09 2.88 -11.26
CA GLY A 108 -4.06 2.88 -12.34
C GLY A 108 -3.93 4.02 -13.35
N ALA A 109 -3.18 5.09 -13.05
CA ALA A 109 -2.94 6.16 -14.00
C ALA A 109 -2.29 5.63 -15.28
N GLU A 110 -2.79 6.05 -16.45
CA GLU A 110 -2.29 5.55 -17.72
C GLU A 110 -0.86 6.02 -17.99
N TYR A 111 -0.14 5.26 -18.81
CA TYR A 111 1.20 5.63 -19.25
C TYR A 111 1.19 6.54 -20.49
N THR A 112 2.13 7.49 -20.55
CA THR A 112 2.26 8.41 -21.68
C THR A 112 3.64 8.31 -22.34
N THR A 113 3.72 7.51 -23.41
CA THR A 113 4.93 7.38 -24.24
C THR A 113 5.29 8.70 -24.92
N LYS A 114 4.29 9.49 -25.32
CA LYS A 114 4.53 10.80 -25.97
C LYS A 114 5.28 11.74 -25.03
N GLU A 115 4.84 11.85 -23.77
CA GLU A 115 5.47 12.74 -22.81
C GLU A 115 6.80 12.17 -22.29
N ALA A 116 6.94 10.85 -22.20
CA ALA A 116 8.22 10.19 -21.91
C ALA A 116 9.28 10.51 -22.99
N ILE A 117 8.91 10.57 -24.28
CA ILE A 117 9.84 10.97 -25.35
C ILE A 117 10.13 12.48 -25.27
N GLN A 118 9.14 13.32 -24.89
CA GLN A 118 9.33 14.76 -24.76
C GLN A 118 10.38 15.14 -23.70
N THR A 119 10.66 14.29 -22.71
CA THR A 119 11.75 14.57 -21.75
C THR A 119 13.10 14.71 -22.45
N LEU A 120 13.30 13.99 -23.57
CA LEU A 120 14.57 13.97 -24.31
C LEU A 120 14.85 15.29 -25.04
N ILE A 121 13.84 16.14 -25.21
CA ILE A 121 13.95 17.46 -25.84
C ILE A 121 13.68 18.61 -24.85
N GLY A 122 13.78 18.35 -23.55
CA GLY A 122 13.63 19.35 -22.49
C GLY A 122 12.20 19.53 -21.94
N GLY A 123 11.24 18.72 -22.38
CA GLY A 123 9.86 18.72 -21.89
C GLY A 123 9.00 19.86 -22.45
N THR A 124 7.82 20.06 -21.85
CA THR A 124 6.92 21.17 -22.20
C THR A 124 6.38 21.86 -20.95
N LYS A 125 5.67 22.99 -21.11
CA LYS A 125 5.03 23.70 -19.97
C LYS A 125 3.75 23.03 -19.47
N GLN A 126 3.17 22.11 -20.22
CA GLN A 126 1.91 21.45 -19.86
C GLN A 126 2.08 19.93 -19.90
N TRP A 127 1.64 19.24 -18.86
CA TRP A 127 1.65 17.79 -18.79
C TRP A 127 0.26 17.27 -18.44
N SER A 128 -0.04 16.06 -18.89
CA SER A 128 -1.29 15.39 -18.51
C SER A 128 -1.18 14.75 -17.11
N LYS A 129 -2.31 14.27 -16.58
CA LYS A 129 -2.36 13.41 -15.38
C LYS A 129 -1.74 12.02 -15.60
N LYS A 130 -1.41 11.65 -16.85
CA LYS A 130 -0.76 10.39 -17.19
C LYS A 130 0.67 10.37 -16.69
N GLN A 131 1.21 9.18 -16.50
CA GLN A 131 2.53 8.99 -15.88
C GLN A 131 3.53 8.35 -16.85
N PHE A 132 4.81 8.52 -16.53
CA PHE A 132 5.88 7.63 -17.00
C PHE A 132 6.87 7.43 -15.87
N CYS A 133 7.73 6.43 -15.98
CA CYS A 133 8.50 5.88 -14.87
C CYS A 133 9.26 6.93 -14.06
N SER A 134 10.11 7.74 -14.69
CA SER A 134 10.91 8.76 -14.00
C SER A 134 10.10 9.94 -13.48
N ARG A 135 9.04 10.37 -14.19
CA ARG A 135 8.10 11.39 -13.67
C ARG A 135 7.44 10.91 -12.38
N LEU A 136 6.94 9.69 -12.37
CA LEU A 136 6.25 9.12 -11.20
C LEU A 136 7.17 9.18 -9.97
N VAL A 137 8.43 8.74 -10.13
CA VAL A 137 9.43 8.82 -9.06
C VAL A 137 9.68 10.27 -8.65
N ALA A 138 9.99 11.16 -9.60
CA ALA A 138 10.33 12.54 -9.27
C ALA A 138 9.18 13.30 -8.61
N GLN A 139 7.94 13.13 -9.07
CA GLN A 139 6.75 13.74 -8.47
C GLN A 139 6.48 13.19 -7.06
N ALA A 140 6.69 11.89 -6.82
CA ALA A 140 6.50 11.30 -5.50
C ALA A 140 7.42 11.92 -4.44
N PHE A 141 8.70 12.10 -4.77
CA PHE A 141 9.66 12.76 -3.87
C PHE A 141 9.41 14.27 -3.78
N SER A 142 9.05 14.92 -4.88
CA SER A 142 8.68 16.35 -4.89
C SER A 142 7.47 16.63 -3.98
N HIS A 143 6.49 15.71 -3.93
CA HIS A 143 5.34 15.78 -3.01
C HIS A 143 5.74 15.71 -1.53
N ALA A 144 6.90 15.12 -1.23
CA ALA A 144 7.51 15.11 0.11
C ALA A 144 8.51 16.26 0.32
N ASN A 145 8.52 17.27 -0.58
CA ASN A 145 9.47 18.39 -0.61
C ASN A 145 10.94 17.96 -0.84
N ILE A 146 11.16 16.84 -1.52
CA ILE A 146 12.50 16.34 -1.87
C ILE A 146 12.68 16.47 -3.39
N GLN A 147 13.42 17.50 -3.81
CA GLN A 147 13.65 17.77 -5.24
C GLN A 147 14.83 16.97 -5.77
N LEU A 148 14.57 15.75 -6.25
CA LEU A 148 15.61 14.88 -6.83
C LEU A 148 16.18 15.42 -8.15
N VAL A 149 15.37 16.15 -8.90
CA VAL A 149 15.65 16.71 -10.23
C VAL A 149 15.03 18.10 -10.34
N THR A 150 15.50 18.90 -11.30
CA THR A 150 15.02 20.27 -11.52
C THR A 150 13.55 20.33 -11.95
N ASN A 151 13.11 19.42 -12.82
CA ASN A 151 11.74 19.37 -13.31
C ASN A 151 11.13 17.97 -13.06
N PRO A 152 10.28 17.81 -12.03
CA PRO A 152 9.69 16.50 -11.74
C PRO A 152 8.66 16.04 -12.79
N ASN A 153 8.18 16.91 -13.67
CA ASN A 153 7.20 16.55 -14.72
C ASN A 153 7.88 16.04 -15.99
N TYR A 154 9.14 16.41 -16.21
CA TYR A 154 9.93 16.00 -17.37
C TYR A 154 11.38 15.76 -16.96
N CYS A 155 11.67 14.51 -16.62
CA CYS A 155 13.02 14.05 -16.29
C CYS A 155 13.22 12.62 -16.79
N SER A 156 14.45 12.27 -17.09
CA SER A 156 14.87 10.91 -17.47
C SER A 156 15.33 10.10 -16.26
N PRO A 157 15.37 8.75 -16.37
CA PRO A 157 15.99 7.91 -15.35
C PRO A 157 17.47 8.24 -15.09
N SER A 158 18.20 8.71 -16.12
CA SER A 158 19.61 9.13 -15.98
C SER A 158 19.74 10.38 -15.11
N GLU A 159 18.79 11.33 -15.20
CA GLU A 159 18.79 12.50 -14.30
C GLU A 159 18.55 12.11 -12.83
N LEU A 160 17.71 11.10 -12.58
CA LEU A 160 17.57 10.53 -11.23
C LEU A 160 18.88 9.88 -10.78
N MET A 161 19.55 9.11 -11.65
CA MET A 161 20.83 8.47 -11.34
C MET A 161 21.91 9.48 -10.92
N ASN A 162 21.92 10.64 -11.58
CA ASN A 162 22.90 11.71 -11.34
C ASN A 162 22.49 12.69 -10.23
N SER A 163 21.39 12.45 -9.53
CA SER A 163 20.96 13.29 -8.42
C SER A 163 22.00 13.29 -7.30
N SER A 164 22.45 14.48 -6.89
CA SER A 164 23.42 14.65 -5.80
C SER A 164 22.88 14.20 -4.44
N LEU A 165 21.55 14.11 -4.29
CA LEU A 165 20.88 13.66 -3.08
C LEU A 165 20.94 12.14 -2.87
N LEU A 166 21.28 11.37 -3.91
CA LEU A 166 21.21 9.93 -3.91
C LEU A 166 22.59 9.28 -3.83
N SER A 167 22.67 8.16 -3.13
CA SER A 167 23.84 7.27 -3.05
C SER A 167 23.47 5.84 -3.43
N PRO A 168 24.38 5.09 -4.06
CA PRO A 168 24.17 3.67 -4.37
C PRO A 168 23.92 2.81 -3.12
N VAL A 169 23.01 1.85 -3.25
CA VAL A 169 22.83 0.75 -2.31
C VAL A 169 23.62 -0.45 -2.83
N PRO A 170 24.64 -0.95 -2.11
CA PRO A 170 25.44 -2.09 -2.56
C PRO A 170 24.61 -3.38 -2.56
N ASN A 171 25.01 -4.35 -3.40
CA ASN A 171 24.41 -5.70 -3.48
C ASN A 171 22.90 -5.71 -3.73
N ALA A 172 22.40 -4.75 -4.50
CA ALA A 172 20.97 -4.55 -4.77
C ALA A 172 20.32 -5.62 -5.66
N CYS A 173 21.11 -6.55 -6.20
CA CYS A 173 20.62 -7.66 -7.00
C CYS A 173 21.31 -8.97 -6.62
N VAL A 174 20.61 -10.08 -6.83
CA VAL A 174 21.09 -11.44 -6.62
C VAL A 174 20.79 -12.29 -7.85
N LYS A 175 21.63 -13.29 -8.12
CA LYS A 175 21.36 -14.31 -9.14
C LYS A 175 20.19 -15.17 -8.68
N VAL A 176 19.37 -15.59 -9.64
CA VAL A 176 18.20 -16.42 -9.41
C VAL A 176 18.54 -17.86 -9.80
N ALA A 177 18.17 -18.81 -8.94
CA ALA A 177 18.30 -20.23 -9.24
C ALA A 177 17.19 -20.67 -10.21
N GLU A 178 17.45 -21.68 -11.06
CA GLU A 178 16.46 -22.15 -12.04
C GLU A 178 15.18 -22.65 -11.35
N GLU A 179 15.33 -23.30 -10.19
CA GLU A 179 14.23 -23.79 -9.36
C GLU A 179 13.34 -22.66 -8.84
N GLU A 180 13.92 -21.47 -8.56
CA GLU A 180 13.14 -20.31 -8.14
C GLU A 180 12.31 -19.74 -9.30
N ILE A 181 12.85 -19.76 -10.53
CA ILE A 181 12.12 -19.31 -11.73
C ILE A 181 10.93 -20.24 -11.98
N GLU A 182 11.15 -21.55 -11.95
CA GLU A 182 10.12 -22.57 -12.12
C GLU A 182 9.05 -22.48 -11.02
N PHE A 183 9.47 -22.29 -9.76
CA PHE A 183 8.57 -22.10 -8.63
C PHE A 183 7.55 -20.98 -8.86
N TRP A 184 7.98 -19.85 -9.44
CA TRP A 184 7.10 -18.71 -9.70
C TRP A 184 6.29 -18.84 -10.99
N SER A 185 6.79 -19.56 -12.00
CA SER A 185 6.09 -19.75 -13.27
C SER A 185 4.91 -20.72 -13.15
N GLU A 186 5.00 -21.72 -12.26
CA GLU A 186 3.93 -22.70 -12.00
C GLU A 186 2.80 -22.16 -11.10
N ARG A 187 3.04 -21.03 -10.42
CA ARG A 187 2.07 -20.44 -9.49
C ARG A 187 1.32 -19.30 -10.15
N ASP A 188 0.02 -19.23 -9.87
CA ASP A 188 -0.79 -18.10 -10.29
C ASP A 188 -0.25 -16.76 -9.77
N ASP A 189 -0.27 -15.77 -10.63
CA ASP A 189 0.15 -14.40 -10.33
C ASP A 189 -1.05 -13.59 -9.83
N VAL A 190 -1.43 -13.78 -8.55
CA VAL A 190 -2.49 -12.98 -7.92
C VAL A 190 -2.22 -11.46 -8.03
N PRO A 191 -0.96 -10.97 -7.89
CA PRO A 191 -0.64 -9.59 -8.21
C PRO A 191 -1.00 -9.18 -9.64
N GLN A 192 -0.78 -10.02 -10.66
CA GLN A 192 -1.24 -9.75 -12.04
C GLN A 192 -2.76 -9.65 -12.11
N LEU A 193 -3.50 -10.59 -11.49
CA LEU A 193 -4.97 -10.53 -11.44
C LEU A 193 -5.48 -9.21 -10.83
N MET A 194 -4.78 -8.69 -9.82
CA MET A 194 -5.08 -7.37 -9.25
C MET A 194 -4.83 -6.23 -10.23
N ARG A 195 -3.70 -6.23 -10.94
CA ARG A 195 -3.41 -5.22 -11.98
C ARG A 195 -4.47 -5.25 -13.08
N ASP A 196 -4.87 -6.44 -13.52
CA ASP A 196 -5.88 -6.63 -14.56
C ASP A 196 -7.26 -6.13 -14.11
N ALA A 197 -7.67 -6.42 -12.87
CA ALA A 197 -8.93 -5.93 -12.31
C ALA A 197 -8.94 -4.40 -12.17
N ILE A 198 -7.85 -3.80 -11.70
CA ILE A 198 -7.68 -2.34 -11.62
C ILE A 198 -7.83 -1.71 -13.00
N ASN A 199 -7.12 -2.24 -14.00
CA ASN A 199 -7.19 -1.73 -15.36
C ASN A 199 -8.58 -1.91 -15.96
N LYS A 200 -9.21 -3.07 -15.80
CA LYS A 200 -10.59 -3.32 -16.28
C LYS A 200 -11.60 -2.34 -15.67
N LEU A 201 -11.47 -2.05 -14.38
CA LEU A 201 -12.30 -1.07 -13.68
C LEU A 201 -12.09 0.34 -14.24
N LEU A 202 -10.85 0.81 -14.30
CA LEU A 202 -10.54 2.18 -14.70
C LEU A 202 -10.75 2.40 -16.20
N ASP A 203 -10.51 1.41 -17.06
CA ASP A 203 -10.85 1.47 -18.48
C ASP A 203 -12.36 1.57 -18.70
N SER A 204 -13.16 0.91 -17.86
CA SER A 204 -14.62 1.08 -17.90
C SER A 204 -15.02 2.47 -17.42
N ALA A 205 -14.38 2.99 -16.37
CA ALA A 205 -14.60 4.35 -15.91
C ALA A 205 -14.25 5.41 -16.96
N ARG A 206 -13.14 5.21 -17.70
CA ARG A 206 -12.71 6.11 -18.78
C ARG A 206 -13.72 6.22 -19.93
N LYS A 207 -14.60 5.23 -20.10
CA LYS A 207 -15.73 5.32 -21.05
C LYS A 207 -16.79 6.33 -20.62
N LYS A 208 -16.89 6.63 -19.33
CA LYS A 208 -17.76 7.69 -18.79
C LYS A 208 -17.07 9.03 -18.75
N ASN A 209 -15.79 9.05 -18.40
CA ASN A 209 -14.97 10.25 -18.41
C ASN A 209 -13.51 9.90 -18.70
N SER A 210 -13.01 10.32 -19.87
CA SER A 210 -11.63 10.03 -20.31
C SER A 210 -10.55 10.63 -19.42
N ASP A 211 -10.88 11.61 -18.58
CA ASP A 211 -9.95 12.25 -17.65
C ASP A 211 -9.72 11.45 -16.36
N ILE A 212 -10.48 10.37 -16.13
CA ILE A 212 -10.28 9.48 -14.98
C ILE A 212 -8.98 8.71 -15.15
N GLN A 213 -8.02 8.96 -14.26
CA GLN A 213 -6.74 8.25 -14.25
C GLN A 213 -6.60 7.34 -13.04
N THR A 214 -7.14 7.75 -11.89
CA THR A 214 -6.97 7.05 -10.60
C THR A 214 -8.32 6.73 -9.95
N PHE A 215 -8.30 5.94 -8.86
CA PHE A 215 -9.48 5.76 -8.01
C PHE A 215 -9.95 7.08 -7.37
N GLU A 216 -9.04 8.02 -7.10
CA GLU A 216 -9.39 9.34 -6.58
C GLU A 216 -10.19 10.15 -7.61
N ASP A 217 -9.77 10.15 -8.88
CA ASP A 217 -10.54 10.77 -9.96
C ASP A 217 -11.92 10.11 -10.14
N LEU A 218 -11.99 8.79 -10.03
CA LEU A 218 -13.25 8.04 -10.10
C LEU A 218 -14.19 8.41 -8.94
N ASN A 219 -13.69 8.45 -7.71
CA ASN A 219 -14.48 8.87 -6.55
C ASN A 219 -15.03 10.28 -6.76
N ASN A 220 -14.19 11.23 -7.18
CA ASN A 220 -14.59 12.62 -7.43
C ASN A 220 -15.62 12.74 -8.57
N HIS A 221 -15.46 11.94 -9.62
CA HIS A 221 -16.43 11.86 -10.71
C HIS A 221 -17.79 11.39 -10.19
N LEU A 222 -17.82 10.32 -9.39
CA LEU A 222 -19.05 9.80 -8.83
C LEU A 222 -19.73 10.78 -7.87
N LEU A 223 -18.97 11.54 -7.08
CA LEU A 223 -19.51 12.62 -6.25
C LEU A 223 -20.23 13.70 -7.09
N SER A 224 -19.73 13.98 -8.29
CA SER A 224 -20.34 14.94 -9.22
C SER A 224 -21.45 14.34 -10.07
N HIS A 225 -21.51 13.01 -10.16
CA HIS A 225 -22.41 12.23 -11.01
C HIS A 225 -23.03 11.05 -10.24
N PRO A 226 -23.76 11.30 -9.14
CA PRO A 226 -24.32 10.24 -8.30
C PRO A 226 -25.32 9.34 -9.05
N GLU A 227 -25.92 9.82 -10.15
CA GLU A 227 -26.78 9.04 -11.04
C GLU A 227 -26.07 7.83 -11.67
N GLN A 228 -24.73 7.81 -11.66
CA GLN A 228 -23.92 6.74 -12.21
C GLN A 228 -23.53 5.67 -11.18
N ASP A 229 -23.97 5.77 -9.93
CA ASP A 229 -23.60 4.86 -8.83
C ASP A 229 -23.86 3.39 -9.17
N ASN A 230 -25.03 3.07 -9.73
CA ASN A 230 -25.36 1.72 -10.18
C ASN A 230 -24.41 1.19 -11.25
N TYR A 231 -24.01 2.04 -12.20
CA TYR A 231 -23.06 1.67 -13.25
C TYR A 231 -21.70 1.33 -12.63
N PHE A 232 -21.18 2.18 -11.75
CA PHE A 232 -19.87 1.96 -11.13
C PHE A 232 -19.86 0.81 -10.12
N CYS A 233 -20.99 0.55 -9.45
CA CYS A 233 -21.17 -0.67 -8.67
C CYS A 233 -21.05 -1.93 -9.54
N GLN A 234 -21.66 -1.93 -10.73
CA GLN A 234 -21.56 -3.07 -11.65
C GLN A 234 -20.13 -3.22 -12.19
N VAL A 235 -19.47 -2.10 -12.53
CA VAL A 235 -18.05 -2.12 -12.96
C VAL A 235 -17.14 -2.69 -11.88
N LEU A 236 -17.35 -2.33 -10.60
CA LEU A 236 -16.59 -2.92 -9.47
C LEU A 236 -16.74 -4.44 -9.42
N ILE A 237 -17.96 -4.95 -9.58
CA ILE A 237 -18.26 -6.39 -9.55
C ILE A 237 -17.63 -7.08 -10.76
N ASP A 238 -17.90 -6.58 -11.96
CA ASP A 238 -17.47 -7.20 -13.21
C ASP A 238 -15.95 -7.18 -13.37
N SER A 239 -15.28 -6.18 -12.80
CA SER A 239 -13.81 -6.11 -12.81
C SER A 239 -13.15 -7.23 -11.99
N GLY A 240 -13.87 -7.84 -11.05
CA GLY A 240 -13.31 -8.78 -10.07
C GLY A 240 -12.58 -8.12 -8.91
N TYR A 241 -12.50 -6.78 -8.87
CA TYR A 241 -11.78 -6.03 -7.84
C TYR A 241 -12.24 -6.38 -6.41
N LEU A 242 -13.54 -6.61 -6.22
CA LEU A 242 -14.13 -6.94 -4.91
C LEU A 242 -13.85 -8.39 -4.43
N SER A 243 -13.30 -9.27 -5.27
CA SER A 243 -13.22 -10.71 -4.99
C SER A 243 -11.82 -11.32 -5.07
N ILE A 244 -10.80 -10.59 -5.55
CA ILE A 244 -9.42 -11.12 -5.68
C ILE A 244 -8.86 -11.64 -4.36
N TRP A 245 -9.21 -11.01 -3.23
CA TRP A 245 -8.76 -11.45 -1.91
C TRP A 245 -9.14 -12.89 -1.58
N LYS A 246 -10.23 -13.42 -2.16
CA LYS A 246 -10.67 -14.80 -1.97
C LYS A 246 -9.65 -15.77 -2.54
N ILE A 247 -9.13 -15.45 -3.74
CA ILE A 247 -8.10 -16.25 -4.42
C ILE A 247 -6.82 -16.28 -3.58
N GLU A 248 -6.42 -15.14 -3.02
CA GLU A 248 -5.23 -15.03 -2.16
C GLU A 248 -5.40 -15.85 -0.87
N LEU A 249 -6.58 -15.75 -0.23
CA LEU A 249 -6.92 -16.48 0.98
C LEU A 249 -6.93 -17.99 0.75
N ASP A 250 -7.60 -18.44 -0.32
CA ASP A 250 -7.74 -19.87 -0.65
C ASP A 250 -6.39 -20.54 -0.91
N LYS A 251 -5.44 -19.81 -1.52
CA LYS A 251 -4.09 -20.32 -1.80
C LYS A 251 -3.16 -20.28 -0.61
N ASN A 252 -3.37 -19.31 0.28
CA ASN A 252 -2.46 -19.03 1.39
C ASN A 252 -3.14 -19.21 2.74
N GLN A 253 -4.05 -20.17 2.87
CA GLN A 253 -4.78 -20.43 4.12
C GLN A 253 -3.84 -20.59 5.32
N TRP A 254 -2.64 -21.16 5.11
CA TRP A 254 -1.62 -21.29 6.14
C TRP A 254 -1.22 -19.97 6.81
N GLN A 255 -1.34 -18.84 6.12
CA GLN A 255 -1.05 -17.51 6.67
C GLN A 255 -2.10 -17.04 7.69
N TYR A 256 -3.28 -17.66 7.71
CA TYR A 256 -4.45 -17.24 8.50
C TYR A 256 -4.80 -18.24 9.61
N TYR A 257 -4.19 -19.43 9.62
CA TYR A 257 -4.50 -20.48 10.59
C TYR A 257 -3.23 -21.05 11.20
N LEU A 258 -3.06 -20.85 12.51
CA LEU A 258 -1.87 -21.30 13.26
C LEU A 258 -1.59 -22.80 13.13
N ARG A 259 -2.64 -23.63 13.02
CA ARG A 259 -2.50 -25.08 12.81
C ARG A 259 -1.73 -25.40 11.53
N LEU A 260 -2.11 -24.76 10.42
CA LEU A 260 -1.50 -24.99 9.12
C LEU A 260 -0.05 -24.48 9.06
N MET A 261 0.28 -23.39 9.76
CA MET A 261 1.68 -22.92 9.87
C MET A 261 2.61 -23.97 10.49
N ASN A 262 2.12 -24.77 11.44
CA ASN A 262 2.93 -25.81 12.08
C ASN A 262 3.18 -27.03 11.20
N GLU A 263 2.52 -27.14 10.05
CA GLU A 263 2.69 -28.24 9.09
C GLU A 263 3.77 -27.92 8.03
N LEU A 264 4.30 -26.69 8.01
CA LEU A 264 5.25 -26.18 7.02
C LEU A 264 6.69 -26.08 7.58
N PRO A 265 7.73 -26.01 6.71
CA PRO A 265 9.12 -25.91 7.14
C PRO A 265 9.37 -24.68 8.03
N MET A 266 9.90 -24.92 9.24
CA MET A 266 10.07 -23.89 10.28
C MET A 266 10.80 -22.63 9.79
N LYS A 267 11.90 -22.79 9.02
CA LYS A 267 12.72 -21.66 8.56
C LYS A 267 11.95 -20.71 7.62
N GLU A 268 11.06 -21.25 6.80
CA GLU A 268 10.24 -20.45 5.87
C GLU A 268 9.16 -19.67 6.63
N ILE A 269 8.53 -20.33 7.62
CA ILE A 269 7.51 -19.70 8.46
C ILE A 269 8.10 -18.65 9.36
N GLU A 270 9.27 -18.89 9.95
CA GLU A 270 9.97 -17.89 10.77
C GLU A 270 10.26 -16.62 9.95
N LYS A 271 10.85 -16.77 8.76
CA LYS A 271 11.12 -15.62 7.87
C LYS A 271 9.82 -14.89 7.51
N TYR A 272 8.77 -15.63 7.13
CA TYR A 272 7.46 -15.03 6.84
C TYR A 272 6.89 -14.25 8.04
N CYS A 273 6.90 -14.83 9.24
CA CYS A 273 6.33 -14.19 10.42
C CYS A 273 7.10 -12.93 10.80
N LEU A 274 8.44 -12.98 10.74
CA LEU A 274 9.29 -11.81 10.96
C LEU A 274 9.02 -10.73 9.91
N ASP A 275 8.90 -11.09 8.63
CA ASP A 275 8.58 -10.16 7.54
C ASP A 275 7.22 -9.47 7.77
N VAL A 276 6.19 -10.22 8.17
CA VAL A 276 4.85 -9.68 8.47
C VAL A 276 4.89 -8.67 9.62
N LEU A 277 5.69 -8.94 10.66
CA LEU A 277 5.84 -8.05 11.80
C LEU A 277 6.77 -6.87 11.52
N GLN A 278 7.76 -7.00 10.64
CA GLN A 278 8.64 -5.92 10.23
C GLN A 278 7.91 -4.84 9.41
N ASP A 279 6.88 -5.24 8.67
CA ASP A 279 6.04 -4.32 7.89
C ASP A 279 5.00 -3.56 8.74
N GLN A 280 4.90 -3.83 10.06
CA GLN A 280 3.98 -3.16 10.99
C GLN A 280 4.48 -1.80 11.53
N PRO A 281 5.74 -1.62 11.97
CA PRO A 281 6.20 -0.40 12.60
C PRO A 281 6.48 0.64 11.50
N GLY A 282 5.66 1.69 11.42
CA GLY A 282 5.93 2.85 10.57
C GLY A 282 4.75 3.41 9.75
N GLY A 283 3.57 2.79 9.79
CA GLY A 283 2.39 3.35 9.14
C GLY A 283 1.09 2.66 9.52
N THR A 284 0.01 3.43 9.61
CA THR A 284 -1.36 2.92 9.72
C THR A 284 -1.59 1.91 8.59
N ASN A 285 -2.10 0.71 8.93
CA ASN A 285 -2.49 -0.32 7.97
C ASN A 285 -3.25 0.34 6.81
N ARG A 286 -2.73 0.23 5.58
CA ARG A 286 -3.27 0.93 4.41
C ARG A 286 -4.77 0.65 4.19
N TYR A 287 -5.22 -0.55 4.51
CA TYR A 287 -6.62 -0.95 4.35
C TYR A 287 -7.51 -0.17 5.31
N ILE A 288 -7.01 0.14 6.50
CA ILE A 288 -7.71 0.93 7.52
C ILE A 288 -7.85 2.37 7.08
N VAL A 289 -6.78 2.97 6.54
CA VAL A 289 -6.84 4.33 6.00
C VAL A 289 -7.84 4.43 4.85
N SER A 290 -7.80 3.48 3.91
CA SER A 290 -8.77 3.42 2.81
C SER A 290 -10.20 3.22 3.31
N ARG A 291 -10.41 2.31 4.27
CA ARG A 291 -11.71 2.06 4.90
C ARG A 291 -12.26 3.32 5.55
N ALA A 292 -11.47 4.03 6.35
CA ALA A 292 -11.88 5.26 7.02
C ALA A 292 -12.39 6.32 6.02
N GLY A 293 -11.66 6.54 4.91
CA GLY A 293 -12.08 7.45 3.85
C GLY A 293 -13.42 7.05 3.21
N TYR A 294 -13.59 5.77 2.87
CA TYR A 294 -14.82 5.29 2.26
C TYR A 294 -16.01 5.25 3.22
N VAL A 295 -15.80 5.03 4.53
CA VAL A 295 -16.86 5.14 5.55
C VAL A 295 -17.39 6.58 5.62
N VAL A 296 -16.51 7.57 5.61
CA VAL A 296 -16.91 8.99 5.60
C VAL A 296 -17.73 9.30 4.35
N LEU A 297 -17.22 8.93 3.16
CA LEU A 297 -17.93 9.14 1.89
C LEU A 297 -19.28 8.41 1.86
N SER A 298 -19.34 7.18 2.35
CA SER A 298 -20.57 6.39 2.38
C SER A 298 -21.63 7.01 3.30
N ARG A 299 -21.25 7.56 4.46
CA ARG A 299 -22.20 8.22 5.37
C ARG A 299 -22.68 9.57 4.85
N GLN A 300 -21.80 10.31 4.16
CA GLN A 300 -22.11 11.64 3.68
C GLN A 300 -22.96 11.65 2.41
N TYR A 301 -22.71 10.71 1.49
CA TYR A 301 -23.31 10.71 0.15
C TYR A 301 -24.26 9.54 -0.10
N GLU A 302 -24.28 8.54 0.78
CA GLU A 302 -25.17 7.36 0.72
C GLU A 302 -25.11 6.56 -0.59
N LEU A 303 -24.01 6.68 -1.34
CA LEU A 303 -23.77 5.94 -2.59
C LEU A 303 -23.33 4.50 -2.31
N GLN A 304 -23.90 3.55 -3.05
CA GLN A 304 -23.62 2.12 -2.90
C GLN A 304 -22.17 1.78 -3.26
N TYR A 305 -21.57 2.49 -4.21
CA TYR A 305 -20.16 2.31 -4.56
C TYR A 305 -19.24 2.52 -3.34
N PHE A 306 -19.42 3.62 -2.60
CA PHE A 306 -18.61 3.90 -1.42
C PHE A 306 -18.87 2.90 -0.29
N ARG A 307 -20.10 2.44 -0.14
CA ARG A 307 -20.44 1.37 0.81
C ARG A 307 -19.68 0.08 0.49
N LYS A 308 -19.70 -0.37 -0.77
CA LYS A 308 -18.99 -1.58 -1.22
C LYS A 308 -17.49 -1.47 -1.04
N MET A 309 -16.91 -0.29 -1.30
CA MET A 309 -15.48 -0.04 -1.06
C MET A 309 -15.16 -0.06 0.44
N ALA A 310 -15.98 0.55 1.28
CA ALA A 310 -15.82 0.49 2.74
C ALA A 310 -15.87 -0.96 3.26
N GLU A 311 -16.84 -1.76 2.80
CA GLU A 311 -16.98 -3.18 3.14
C GLU A 311 -15.77 -4.00 2.69
N LEU A 312 -15.27 -3.78 1.47
CA LEU A 312 -14.05 -4.43 0.98
C LEU A 312 -12.86 -4.11 1.88
N TYR A 313 -12.62 -2.83 2.17
CA TYR A 313 -11.46 -2.42 2.95
C TYR A 313 -11.54 -2.81 4.43
N GLU A 314 -12.74 -2.87 5.01
CA GLU A 314 -12.99 -3.49 6.33
C GLU A 314 -12.54 -4.95 6.30
N HIS A 315 -12.97 -5.71 5.29
CA HIS A 315 -12.61 -7.11 5.17
C HIS A 315 -11.10 -7.32 4.99
N LEU A 316 -10.46 -6.54 4.12
CA LEU A 316 -9.01 -6.60 3.90
C LEU A 316 -8.22 -6.21 5.16
N ALA A 317 -8.70 -5.25 5.95
CA ALA A 317 -8.11 -4.89 7.23
C ALA A 317 -8.20 -6.06 8.23
N GLY A 318 -9.35 -6.72 8.32
CA GLY A 318 -9.54 -7.90 9.17
C GLY A 318 -8.63 -9.06 8.79
N LEU A 319 -8.52 -9.36 7.49
CA LEU A 319 -7.59 -10.39 6.98
C LEU A 319 -6.12 -10.06 7.32
N HIS A 320 -5.72 -8.80 7.17
CA HIS A 320 -4.38 -8.37 7.53
C HIS A 320 -4.12 -8.56 9.03
N GLN A 321 -5.05 -8.12 9.88
CA GLN A 321 -4.94 -8.26 11.33
C GLN A 321 -4.86 -9.73 11.75
N GLN A 322 -5.64 -10.60 11.12
CA GLN A 322 -5.58 -12.04 11.37
C GLN A 322 -4.19 -12.60 11.04
N ARG A 323 -3.59 -12.22 9.90
CA ARG A 323 -2.22 -12.64 9.55
C ARG A 323 -1.19 -12.19 10.57
N VAL A 324 -1.27 -10.94 11.03
CA VAL A 324 -0.38 -10.38 12.06
C VAL A 324 -0.53 -11.14 13.37
N SER A 325 -1.76 -11.39 13.81
CA SER A 325 -2.06 -12.15 15.03
C SER A 325 -1.50 -13.57 14.95
N VAL A 326 -1.76 -14.28 13.84
CA VAL A 326 -1.29 -15.66 13.65
C VAL A 326 0.23 -15.73 13.59
N ALA A 327 0.89 -14.81 12.87
CA ALA A 327 2.34 -14.73 12.81
C ALA A 327 2.96 -14.44 14.19
N SER A 328 2.37 -13.51 14.95
CA SER A 328 2.81 -13.19 16.31
C SER A 328 2.70 -14.41 17.24
N ARG A 329 1.53 -15.06 17.26
CA ARG A 329 1.29 -16.26 18.05
C ARG A 329 2.22 -17.40 17.69
N TRP A 330 2.54 -17.56 16.40
CA TRP A 330 3.49 -18.57 15.96
C TRP A 330 4.89 -18.28 16.52
N LEU A 331 5.41 -17.06 16.38
CA LEU A 331 6.72 -16.67 16.92
C LEU A 331 6.80 -16.82 18.44
N GLU A 332 5.75 -16.43 19.17
CA GLU A 332 5.64 -16.62 20.62
C GLU A 332 5.69 -18.09 21.00
N SER A 333 4.97 -18.96 20.28
CA SER A 333 4.98 -20.41 20.54
C SER A 333 6.36 -21.05 20.33
N LYS A 334 7.26 -20.38 19.59
CA LYS A 334 8.66 -20.79 19.39
C LYS A 334 9.64 -20.06 20.32
N GLY A 335 9.17 -19.16 21.19
CA GLY A 335 10.02 -18.35 22.06
C GLY A 335 10.82 -17.28 21.31
N LEU A 336 10.42 -16.93 20.07
CA LEU A 336 11.11 -15.97 19.20
C LEU A 336 10.56 -14.55 19.31
N LEU A 337 9.43 -14.36 19.99
CA LEU A 337 8.82 -13.08 20.25
C LEU A 337 8.40 -13.01 21.71
N THR A 338 8.77 -11.92 22.39
CA THR A 338 8.20 -11.55 23.69
C THR A 338 7.28 -10.36 23.45
N ARG A 339 5.97 -10.53 23.63
CA ARG A 339 5.05 -9.39 23.50
C ARG A 339 5.22 -8.45 24.68
N PRO A 340 5.40 -7.14 24.44
CA PRO A 340 5.23 -6.17 25.51
C PRO A 340 3.78 -6.22 26.00
N GLN A 341 3.58 -5.83 27.27
CA GLN A 341 2.24 -5.58 27.79
C GLN A 341 1.51 -4.60 26.85
N PRO A 342 0.21 -4.82 26.56
CA PRO A 342 -0.54 -3.90 25.73
C PRO A 342 -0.53 -2.51 26.37
N VAL A 343 -0.09 -1.51 25.60
CA VAL A 343 -0.20 -0.11 26.04
C VAL A 343 -1.55 0.40 25.58
N HIS A 344 -2.45 0.58 26.55
CA HIS A 344 -3.77 1.14 26.30
C HIS A 344 -3.69 2.66 26.18
N LEU A 345 -4.18 3.22 25.07
CA LEU A 345 -4.26 4.67 24.91
C LEU A 345 -5.33 5.21 25.86
N VAL A 346 -5.00 6.24 26.63
CA VAL A 346 -5.96 6.83 27.58
C VAL A 346 -7.03 7.60 26.80
N PRO A 347 -8.33 7.30 26.96
CA PRO A 347 -9.41 8.01 26.29
C PRO A 347 -9.29 9.53 26.44
N HIS A 348 -9.63 10.25 25.37
CA HIS A 348 -9.65 11.72 25.29
C HIS A 348 -8.28 12.42 25.36
N THR A 349 -7.18 11.68 25.28
CA THR A 349 -5.83 12.24 25.04
C THR A 349 -5.60 12.55 23.56
N ASP A 350 -4.58 13.36 23.26
CA ASP A 350 -4.21 13.69 21.89
C ASP A 350 -3.75 12.44 21.11
N GLU A 351 -3.06 11.51 21.76
CA GLU A 351 -2.64 10.24 21.18
C GLU A 351 -3.85 9.34 20.86
N TRP A 352 -4.82 9.28 21.77
CA TRP A 352 -6.06 8.53 21.56
C TRP A 352 -6.87 9.11 20.39
N PHE A 353 -7.01 10.44 20.31
CA PHE A 353 -7.69 11.09 19.20
C PHE A 353 -6.93 10.90 17.89
N SER A 354 -5.61 11.03 17.89
CA SER A 354 -4.78 10.79 16.70
C SER A 354 -4.96 9.38 16.15
N SER A 355 -5.09 8.39 17.04
CA SER A 355 -5.38 7.01 16.66
C SER A 355 -6.82 6.82 16.18
N MET A 356 -7.80 7.38 16.91
CA MET A 356 -9.22 7.25 16.59
C MET A 356 -9.59 7.96 15.28
N GLU A 357 -9.00 9.12 14.98
CA GLU A 357 -9.25 9.85 13.72
C GLU A 357 -8.78 9.08 12.49
N GLN A 358 -7.76 8.24 12.63
CA GLN A 358 -7.30 7.35 11.56
C GLN A 358 -8.18 6.11 11.40
N TRP A 359 -8.72 5.60 12.50
CA TRP A 359 -9.46 4.33 12.53
C TRP A 359 -10.98 4.50 12.35
N ASP A 360 -11.59 5.37 13.16
CA ASP A 360 -13.00 5.71 13.18
C ASP A 360 -13.18 7.23 13.30
N PRO A 361 -12.90 7.99 12.21
CA PRO A 361 -13.05 9.44 12.19
C PRO A 361 -14.44 9.92 12.66
N PRO A 362 -15.56 9.27 12.28
CA PRO A 362 -16.86 9.63 12.83
C PRO A 362 -16.95 9.52 14.35
N LYS A 363 -16.39 8.47 14.96
CA LYS A 363 -16.36 8.32 16.42
C LYS A 363 -15.48 9.38 17.08
N ALA A 364 -14.31 9.69 16.51
CA ALA A 364 -13.46 10.77 16.98
C ALA A 364 -14.21 12.11 16.98
N MET A 365 -14.84 12.45 15.85
CA MET A 365 -15.61 13.68 15.68
C MET A 365 -16.77 13.78 16.69
N MET A 366 -17.56 12.71 16.84
CA MET A 366 -18.65 12.66 17.82
C MET A 366 -18.14 12.86 19.25
N THR A 367 -17.02 12.21 19.59
CA THR A 367 -16.43 12.30 20.94
C THR A 367 -15.91 13.71 21.22
N ARG A 368 -15.28 14.38 20.23
CA ARG A 368 -14.87 15.78 20.34
C ARG A 368 -16.07 16.71 20.58
N ALA A 369 -17.15 16.53 19.81
CA ALA A 369 -18.36 17.33 19.97
C ALA A 369 -18.99 17.17 21.37
N ILE A 370 -18.99 15.95 21.92
CA ILE A 370 -19.43 15.70 23.30
C ILE A 370 -18.56 16.48 24.30
N ILE A 371 -17.24 16.35 24.21
CA ILE A 371 -16.32 17.06 25.13
C ILE A 371 -16.53 18.58 25.04
N GLU A 372 -16.73 19.12 23.85
CA GLU A 372 -17.00 20.55 23.63
C GLU A 372 -18.32 20.99 24.28
N ILE A 373 -19.40 20.24 24.08
CA ILE A 373 -20.73 20.55 24.65
C ILE A 373 -20.70 20.57 26.18
N TYR A 374 -20.00 19.62 26.80
CA TYR A 374 -19.94 19.49 28.25
C TYR A 374 -18.76 20.24 28.89
N GLY A 375 -17.83 20.77 28.10
CA GLY A 375 -16.66 21.54 28.55
C GLY A 375 -15.69 20.75 29.43
N ASN A 376 -15.71 19.42 29.36
CA ASN A 376 -14.96 18.53 30.25
C ASN A 376 -14.53 17.25 29.53
N THR A 377 -13.29 16.81 29.75
CA THR A 377 -12.76 15.54 29.21
C THR A 377 -13.11 14.34 30.10
N ASN A 378 -13.54 14.55 31.34
CA ASN A 378 -13.97 13.49 32.27
C ASN A 378 -15.46 13.15 32.12
N VAL A 379 -15.87 12.88 30.88
CA VAL A 379 -17.25 12.53 30.51
C VAL A 379 -17.27 11.25 29.67
N CYS A 380 -18.43 10.60 29.58
CA CYS A 380 -18.61 9.44 28.71
C CYS A 380 -18.38 9.78 27.23
N SER A 381 -17.56 9.01 26.52
CA SER A 381 -17.26 9.15 25.08
C SER A 381 -18.48 8.89 24.17
N VAL A 382 -19.63 8.53 24.72
CA VAL A 382 -20.85 8.18 23.99
C VAL A 382 -22.00 9.15 24.26
N CYS A 383 -22.30 9.45 25.54
CA CYS A 383 -23.43 10.31 25.91
C CYS A 383 -23.02 11.64 26.57
N GLY A 384 -21.79 11.76 27.07
CA GLY A 384 -21.32 12.91 27.85
C GLY A 384 -21.64 12.88 29.35
N ASP A 385 -22.27 11.81 29.85
CA ASP A 385 -22.58 11.70 31.28
C ASP A 385 -21.32 11.53 32.15
N ALA A 386 -21.45 11.94 33.40
CA ALA A 386 -20.47 11.74 34.46
C ALA A 386 -21.17 11.18 35.73
N PRO A 387 -20.50 10.35 36.56
CA PRO A 387 -19.11 9.92 36.41
C PRO A 387 -18.93 8.92 35.26
N ALA A 388 -17.75 8.95 34.64
CA ALA A 388 -17.33 8.00 33.64
C ALA A 388 -15.87 7.61 33.90
N ILE A 389 -15.54 6.35 33.66
CA ILE A 389 -14.19 5.81 33.87
C ILE A 389 -13.68 5.14 32.59
N ASP A 390 -12.39 4.87 32.56
CA ASP A 390 -11.73 4.30 31.39
C ASP A 390 -11.89 2.77 31.38
N TYR A 391 -12.28 2.25 30.21
CA TYR A 391 -12.40 0.83 29.95
C TYR A 391 -11.60 0.46 28.70
N TYR A 392 -11.25 -0.82 28.59
CA TYR A 392 -10.62 -1.42 27.42
C TYR A 392 -11.32 -2.72 27.00
N LEU A 393 -11.14 -3.13 25.75
CA LEU A 393 -11.55 -4.46 25.25
C LEU A 393 -10.38 -5.44 25.33
N ASP A 394 -10.65 -6.66 25.80
CA ASP A 394 -9.65 -7.73 25.80
C ASP A 394 -9.22 -8.11 24.37
N GLU A 395 -8.12 -8.86 24.24
CA GLU A 395 -7.50 -9.17 22.95
C GLU A 395 -8.47 -9.84 21.95
N GLU A 396 -9.42 -10.64 22.42
CA GLU A 396 -10.40 -11.33 21.58
C GLU A 396 -11.46 -10.38 21.03
N ASN A 397 -11.75 -9.30 21.76
CA ASN A 397 -12.79 -8.32 21.42
C ASN A 397 -12.22 -6.98 20.94
N ARG A 398 -10.90 -6.84 20.81
CA ARG A 398 -10.27 -5.63 20.30
C ARG A 398 -10.76 -5.29 18.89
N PRO A 399 -10.91 -3.99 18.57
CA PRO A 399 -11.14 -3.58 17.20
C PRO A 399 -9.96 -4.00 16.32
N ILE A 400 -10.23 -4.18 15.02
CA ILE A 400 -9.22 -4.59 14.03
C ILE A 400 -8.01 -3.62 14.02
N ALA A 401 -8.22 -2.34 14.33
CA ALA A 401 -7.19 -1.41 14.80
C ALA A 401 -7.80 -0.23 15.56
N GLY A 402 -6.96 0.78 15.83
CA GLY A 402 -7.33 1.93 16.64
C GLY A 402 -7.21 1.62 18.13
N PRO A 403 -7.59 2.58 18.99
CA PRO A 403 -7.58 2.36 20.42
C PRO A 403 -8.66 1.33 20.80
N ASP A 404 -8.33 0.43 21.72
CA ASP A 404 -9.26 -0.52 22.32
C ASP A 404 -9.99 0.05 23.54
N THR A 405 -9.84 1.35 23.79
CA THR A 405 -10.32 2.03 24.99
C THR A 405 -11.42 3.04 24.72
N LEU A 406 -12.33 3.16 25.69
CA LEU A 406 -13.35 4.20 25.77
C LEU A 406 -13.53 4.66 27.22
N ARG A 407 -13.90 5.92 27.40
CA ARG A 407 -14.40 6.42 28.68
C ARG A 407 -15.91 6.25 28.70
N LEU A 408 -16.46 5.48 29.64
CA LEU A 408 -17.88 5.13 29.66
C LEU A 408 -18.50 5.41 31.03
N CYS A 409 -19.74 5.89 31.05
CA CYS A 409 -20.59 5.87 32.24
C CYS A 409 -21.20 4.46 32.44
N ASP A 410 -21.78 4.21 33.61
CA ASP A 410 -22.35 2.92 34.00
C ASP A 410 -23.43 2.42 33.01
N ASP A 411 -24.27 3.32 32.51
CA ASP A 411 -25.31 2.97 31.53
C ASP A 411 -24.70 2.56 30.20
N CYS A 412 -23.75 3.33 29.67
CA CYS A 412 -23.13 3.05 28.38
C CYS A 412 -22.29 1.77 28.40
N VAL A 413 -21.56 1.48 29.48
CA VAL A 413 -20.81 0.22 29.60
C VAL A 413 -21.76 -0.97 29.73
N SER A 414 -22.88 -0.82 30.44
CA SER A 414 -23.89 -1.87 30.58
C SER A 414 -24.54 -2.21 29.23
N ILE A 415 -24.91 -1.18 28.45
CA ILE A 415 -25.48 -1.34 27.10
C ILE A 415 -24.48 -2.05 26.17
N ARG A 416 -23.21 -1.62 26.17
CA ARG A 416 -22.17 -2.21 25.32
C ARG A 416 -21.88 -3.66 25.67
N ARG A 417 -21.79 -3.99 26.97
CA ARG A 417 -21.65 -5.39 27.41
C ARG A 417 -22.83 -6.25 26.99
N ALA A 418 -24.05 -5.74 27.09
CA ALA A 418 -25.24 -6.44 26.62
C ALA A 418 -25.25 -6.65 25.08
N ALA A 419 -24.59 -5.75 24.34
CA ALA A 419 -24.38 -5.87 22.90
C ALA A 419 -23.19 -6.77 22.50
N GLY A 420 -22.51 -7.40 23.47
CA GLY A 420 -21.40 -8.30 23.22
C GLY A 420 -20.02 -7.64 23.20
N GLU A 421 -19.88 -6.43 23.74
CA GLU A 421 -18.58 -5.75 23.89
C GLU A 421 -18.14 -5.82 25.37
N PRO A 422 -17.30 -6.80 25.77
CA PRO A 422 -16.97 -7.07 27.17
C PRO A 422 -15.90 -6.11 27.70
N PHE A 423 -16.24 -4.83 27.81
CA PHE A 423 -15.34 -3.81 28.36
C PHE A 423 -14.89 -4.14 29.79
N ILE A 424 -13.58 -4.08 30.02
CA ILE A 424 -12.90 -4.30 31.31
C ILE A 424 -12.41 -2.96 31.83
N SER A 425 -12.53 -2.71 33.13
CA SER A 425 -12.09 -1.45 33.72
C SER A 425 -10.56 -1.34 33.70
N LEU A 426 -10.03 -0.16 33.40
CA LEU A 426 -8.59 0.17 33.50
C LEU A 426 -8.16 0.58 34.92
N GLN A 427 -9.09 0.58 35.88
CA GLN A 427 -8.85 0.98 37.27
C GLN A 427 -8.36 -0.15 38.17
#